data_AF-A0A1H8GU41-F1
#
_entry.id   AF-A0A1H8GU41-F1
#
_cell.length_a   1.000
_cell.length_b   1.000
_cell.length_c   1.000
_cell.angle_alpha   90.00
_cell.angle_beta   90.00
_cell.angle_gamma   90.00
#
_symmetry.space_group_name_H-M   'P 1'
#
loop_
_entity.id
_entity.type
_entity.pdbx_description
1 polymer ?
#
loop_
_entity_poly.entity_id
_entity_poly.type
_entity_poly.pdbx_seq_one_letter_code
_entity_poly.pdbx_strand_id
1 'polypeptide(L)' 'MKGLFYEVGDRVELFSHSYDSEGEIEYGDCGVVIDEKSDLFNGCYEQDLRVEFDNGYEAWVPAEDFR' A
#
# COMPACT_ATOMS: atom_id res chain seq x y z
N MET A 1 -19.47 -3.16 -2.68
CA MET A 1 -18.34 -2.65 -1.89
C MET A 1 -17.66 -1.58 -2.72
N LYS A 2 -17.45 -0.38 -2.17
CA LYS A 2 -16.50 0.56 -2.77
C LYS A 2 -15.13 0.12 -2.27
N GLY A 3 -14.23 -0.27 -3.17
CA GLY A 3 -12.81 -0.39 -2.81
C GLY A 3 -12.30 0.97 -2.31
N LEU A 4 -11.40 0.96 -1.34
CA LEU A 4 -10.60 2.15 -1.05
C LEU A 4 -9.70 2.35 -2.26
N PHE A 5 -9.85 3.46 -2.96
CA PHE A 5 -8.95 3.87 -4.03
C PHE A 5 -8.01 4.88 -3.40
N TYR A 6 -6.73 4.56 -3.38
CA TYR A 6 -5.67 5.51 -3.04
C TYR A 6 -5.18 6.17 -4.33
N GLU A 7 -4.61 7.36 -4.21
CA GLU A 7 -3.98 8.09 -5.30
C GLU A 7 -2.53 8.46 -4.93
N VAL A 8 -1.69 8.71 -5.95
CA VAL A 8 -0.34 9.24 -5.73
C VAL A 8 -0.40 10.56 -4.94
N GLY A 9 0.38 10.63 -3.86
CA GLY A 9 0.40 11.74 -2.91
C GLY A 9 -0.40 11.47 -1.64
N ASP A 10 -1.20 10.41 -1.57
CA ASP A 10 -1.92 10.04 -0.36
C ASP A 10 -0.97 9.57 0.73
N ARG A 11 -1.29 9.97 1.96
CA ARG A 11 -0.64 9.48 3.18
C ARG A 11 -1.35 8.20 3.63
N VAL A 12 -0.61 7.13 3.82
CA VAL A 12 -1.15 5.82 4.20
C VAL A 12 -0.44 5.24 5.40
N GLU A 13 -1.15 4.42 6.19
CA GLU A 13 -0.60 3.64 7.29
C GLU A 13 -0.75 2.15 6.99
N LEU A 14 0.34 1.39 7.07
CA LEU A 14 0.31 -0.06 6.93
C LEU A 14 -0.45 -0.67 8.11
N PHE A 15 -1.61 -1.29 7.87
CA PHE A 15 -2.43 -1.90 8.92
C PHE A 15 -2.47 -3.44 8.83
N SER A 16 -1.56 -4.02 8.06
CA SER A 16 -1.47 -5.47 7.86
C SER A 16 -0.21 -6.06 8.47
N HIS A 17 -0.32 -7.32 8.92
CA HIS A 17 0.80 -8.14 9.41
C HIS A 17 1.24 -9.20 8.39
N SER A 18 0.59 -9.28 7.23
CA SER A 18 0.93 -10.29 6.21
C SER A 18 2.14 -9.92 5.36
N TYR A 19 2.61 -8.67 5.42
CA TYR A 19 3.77 -8.23 4.67
C TYR A 19 5.04 -8.46 5.51
N ASP A 20 5.81 -9.48 5.13
CA ASP A 20 7.03 -9.90 5.83
C ASP A 20 8.25 -9.40 5.03
N SER A 21 8.60 -8.13 5.20
CA SER A 21 9.73 -7.51 4.49
C SER A 21 11.01 -7.57 5.32
N GLU A 22 11.38 -8.72 5.89
CA GLU A 22 12.62 -8.91 6.67
C GLU A 22 12.90 -7.81 7.73
N GLY A 23 11.87 -7.10 8.23
CA GLY A 23 11.99 -6.00 9.20
C GLY A 23 12.16 -4.58 8.63
N GLU A 24 12.09 -4.39 7.31
CA GLU A 24 12.23 -3.06 6.67
C GLU A 24 10.97 -2.18 6.77
N ILE A 25 9.78 -2.79 6.85
CA ILE A 25 8.50 -2.11 7.14
C ILE A 25 7.68 -2.95 8.12
N GLU A 26 7.01 -2.28 9.05
CA GLU A 26 6.23 -2.90 10.12
C GLU A 26 4.80 -2.35 10.18
N TYR A 27 3.91 -3.11 10.83
CA TYR A 27 2.56 -2.63 11.13
C TYR A 27 2.61 -1.27 11.85
N GLY A 28 1.83 -0.31 11.35
CA GLY A 28 1.78 1.06 11.84
C GLY A 28 2.75 2.02 11.14
N ASP A 29 3.64 1.52 10.27
CA ASP A 29 4.49 2.40 9.48
C ASP A 29 3.67 3.24 8.52
N CYS A 30 4.03 4.52 8.46
CA CYS A 30 3.39 5.50 7.61
C CYS A 30 4.27 5.82 6.40
N GLY A 31 3.63 6.16 5.29
CA GLY A 31 4.31 6.59 4.09
C GLY A 31 3.43 7.42 3.17
N VAL A 32 3.99 7.75 2.01
CA VAL A 32 3.28 8.47 0.94
C VAL A 32 3.26 7.58 -0.30
N VAL A 33 2.10 7.49 -0.95
CA VAL A 33 1.98 6.80 -2.24
C VAL A 33 2.73 7.59 -3.30
N ILE A 34 3.71 6.96 -3.95
CA ILE A 34 4.55 7.55 -5.00
C ILE A 34 4.26 6.98 -6.39
N ASP A 35 3.61 5.83 -6.47
CA ASP A 35 3.16 5.20 -7.72
C ASP A 35 1.99 4.23 -7.43
N GLU A 36 1.20 3.91 -8.44
CA GLU A 36 0.07 2.99 -8.31
C GLU A 36 -0.13 2.14 -9.56
N LYS A 37 -0.60 0.91 -9.37
CA LYS A 37 -1.05 0.03 -10.44
C LYS A 37 -2.40 -0.53 -10.06
N SER A 38 -3.26 -0.65 -11.06
CA SER A 38 -4.58 -1.20 -10.85
C SER A 38 -4.96 -2.13 -11.96
N ASP A 39 -5.45 -3.31 -11.59
CA ASP A 39 -5.91 -4.33 -12.51
C ASP A 39 -7.33 -4.78 -12.16
N LEU A 40 -8.11 -5.07 -13.20
CA LEU A 40 -9.44 -5.63 -13.05
C LEU A 40 -9.37 -7.15 -13.24
N PHE A 41 -9.24 -7.91 -12.15
CA PHE A 41 -9.16 -9.37 -12.19
C PHE A 41 -10.47 -10.00 -11.69
N ASN A 42 -11.09 -10.84 -12.51
CA ASN A 42 -12.38 -11.51 -12.20
C ASN A 42 -13.52 -10.58 -11.73
N GLY A 43 -13.52 -9.31 -12.14
CA GLY A 43 -14.52 -8.32 -11.74
C GLY A 43 -14.27 -7.70 -10.36
N CYS A 44 -13.15 -8.03 -9.72
CA CYS A 44 -12.61 -7.35 -8.56
C CYS A 44 -11.55 -6.33 -9.03
N TYR A 45 -11.53 -5.17 -8.39
CA TYR A 45 -10.49 -4.16 -8.61
C TYR A 45 -9.38 -4.42 -7.59
N GLU A 46 -8.19 -4.78 -8.07
CA GLU A 46 -7.00 -4.93 -7.25
C GLU A 46 -6.09 -3.75 -7.54
N GLN A 47 -5.58 -3.10 -6.49
CA GLN A 47 -4.67 -1.97 -6.59
C GLN A 47 -3.41 -2.31 -5.78
N ASP A 48 -2.25 -2.15 -6.40
CA ASP A 48 -0.95 -2.17 -5.72
C ASP A 48 -0.43 -0.75 -5.64
N LEU A 49 0.12 -0.39 -4.48
CA LEU A 49 0.68 0.93 -4.21
C LEU A 49 2.18 0.82 -4.05
N ARG A 50 2.93 1.72 -4.67
CA ARG A 50 4.30 1.98 -4.29
C ARG A 50 4.31 3.07 -3.24
N VAL A 51 4.83 2.77 -2.06
CA VAL A 51 4.85 3.70 -0.94
C VAL A 51 6.30 4.00 -0.57
N GLU A 52 6.62 5.28 -0.42
CA GLU A 52 7.83 5.76 0.26
C GLU A 52 7.49 5.92 1.75
N PHE A 53 8.03 5.04 2.58
CA PHE A 53 7.81 5.05 4.02
C PHE A 53 8.69 6.10 4.71
N ASP A 54 8.27 6.55 5.90
CA ASP A 54 8.99 7.59 6.66
C ASP A 54 10.42 7.18 7.06
N ASN A 55 10.72 5.88 7.07
CA ASN A 55 12.07 5.35 7.31
C ASN A 55 12.97 5.40 6.06
N GLY A 56 12.45 5.86 4.91
CA GLY A 56 13.15 5.96 3.63
C GLY A 56 13.12 4.67 2.79
N TYR A 57 12.41 3.62 3.25
CA TYR A 57 12.21 2.41 2.47
C TYR A 57 11.09 2.60 1.46
N GLU A 58 11.23 1.97 0.30
CA GLU A 58 10.21 1.97 -0.75
C GLU A 58 9.77 0.54 -1.07
N ALA A 59 8.46 0.30 -1.08
CA ALA A 59 7.92 -1.03 -1.38
C ALA A 59 6.65 -0.95 -2.23
N TRP A 60 6.40 -2.01 -3.00
CA TRP A 60 5.08 -2.28 -3.58
C TRP A 60 4.28 -3.15 -2.62
N VAL A 61 3.11 -2.67 -2.22
CA VAL A 61 2.24 -3.30 -1.24
C VAL A 61 0.79 -3.20 -1.72
N PRO A 62 -0.03 -4.26 -1.57
CA PRO A 62 -1.45 -4.22 -1.92
C PRO A 62 -2.18 -3.08 -1.19
N ALA A 63 -3.05 -2.36 -1.89
CA ALA A 63 -3.85 -1.29 -1.32
C ALA A 63 -4.71 -1.75 -0.13
N GLU A 64 -5.11 -3.02 -0.10
CA GLU A 64 -5.89 -3.60 1.00
C GLU A 64 -5.12 -3.71 2.32
N ASP A 65 -3.80 -3.56 2.31
CA ASP A 65 -2.96 -3.55 3.51
C ASP A 65 -2.79 -2.14 4.10
N PHE A 66 -3.39 -1.10 3.49
CA PHE A 66 -3.35 0.29 3.94
C PHE A 66 -4.70 0.87 4.38
N ARG A 67 -4.65 1.84 5.31
CA ARG A 67 -5.78 2.65 5.77
C ARG A 67 -5.50 4.15 5.71
#